data_AF-A0AAW2UB74-F1
#
_entry.id   AF-A0AAW2UB74-F1
#
_cell.length_a   1.000
_cell.length_b   1.000
_cell.length_c   1.000
_cell.angle_alpha   90.00
_cell.angle_beta   90.00
_cell.angle_gamma   90.00
#
_symmetry.space_group_name_H-M   'P 1'
#
loop_
_entity.id
_entity.type
_entity.pdbx_description
1 polymer ?
#
loop_
_entity_poly.entity_id
_entity_poly.type
_entity_poly.pdbx_seq_one_letter_code
_entity_poly.pdbx_strand_id
1 'polypeptide(L)' 'MGKVGMCFHPEQDRIVTVRECARSQGFPDSYKFSGTVLHKHRQIGNAVPPPLAYALGRKLKEAIESKSLSN' A
#
# COMPACT_ATOMS: atom_id res chain seq x y z
N MET A 1 -3.06 10.99 -23.05
CA MET A 1 -2.93 9.85 -22.13
C MET A 1 -1.74 10.11 -21.21
N GLY A 2 -1.91 10.11 -19.88
CA GLY A 2 -0.78 10.28 -18.94
C GLY A 2 0.20 9.11 -19.02
N LYS A 3 1.44 9.28 -18.51
CA LYS A 3 2.50 8.25 -18.51
C LYS A 3 2.25 7.05 -17.56
N VAL A 4 1.05 6.97 -16.97
CA VAL A 4 0.67 5.92 -16.01
C VAL A 4 0.15 4.73 -16.82
N GLY A 5 0.57 3.51 -16.47
CA GLY A 5 0.26 2.28 -17.18
C GLY A 5 -1.23 1.91 -17.23
N MET A 6 -1.52 0.66 -17.61
CA MET A 6 -2.87 0.16 -17.78
C MET A 6 -3.64 0.15 -16.44
N CYS A 7 -4.62 1.05 -16.31
CA CYS A 7 -5.47 1.19 -15.12
C CYS A 7 -6.91 0.70 -15.36
N PHE A 8 -7.14 -0.14 -16.37
CA PHE A 8 -8.46 -0.68 -16.70
C PHE A 8 -8.75 -1.92 -15.87
N HIS A 9 -10.01 -2.08 -15.46
CA HIS A 9 -10.45 -3.32 -14.85
C HIS A 9 -10.38 -4.46 -15.89
N PRO A 10 -9.96 -5.69 -15.54
CA PRO A 10 -9.74 -6.76 -16.52
C PRO A 10 -10.97 -7.13 -17.36
N GLU A 11 -12.15 -7.06 -16.75
CA GLU A 11 -13.41 -7.54 -17.36
C GLU A 11 -14.51 -6.48 -17.45
N GLN A 12 -14.31 -5.29 -16.89
CA GLN A 12 -15.36 -4.28 -16.77
C GLN A 12 -14.92 -3.01 -17.50
N ASP A 13 -15.82 -2.35 -18.23
CA ASP A 13 -15.54 -1.11 -18.95
C ASP A 13 -15.47 0.10 -18.01
N ARG A 14 -14.45 0.08 -17.14
CA ARG A 14 -14.12 1.14 -16.18
C ARG A 14 -12.66 1.05 -15.77
N ILE A 15 -12.18 2.12 -15.13
CA ILE A 15 -10.88 2.09 -14.45
C ILE A 15 -10.96 1.38 -13.10
N VAL A 16 -9.79 1.01 -12.57
CA VAL A 16 -9.65 0.47 -11.21
C VAL A 16 -10.11 1.48 -10.16
N THR A 17 -10.90 0.99 -9.21
CA THR A 17 -11.43 1.78 -8.10
C THR A 17 -10.35 2.07 -7.06
N VAL A 18 -10.62 3.05 -6.18
CA VAL A 18 -9.80 3.33 -4.99
C VAL A 18 -9.53 2.06 -4.18
N ARG A 19 -10.54 1.20 -4.01
CA ARG A 19 -10.38 -0.02 -3.20
C ARG A 19 -9.55 -1.09 -3.90
N GLU A 20 -9.67 -1.23 -5.22
CA GLU A 20 -8.82 -2.13 -6.01
C GLU A 20 -7.35 -1.68 -5.96
N CYS A 21 -7.07 -0.38 -6.07
CA CYS A 21 -5.71 0.15 -5.84
C CYS A 21 -5.22 -0.09 -4.40
N ALA A 22 -6.08 0.05 -3.39
CA ALA A 22 -5.69 -0.19 -2.00
C ALA A 22 -5.31 -1.67 -1.77
N ARG A 23 -6.06 -2.59 -2.37
CA ARG A 23 -5.77 -4.03 -2.30
C ARG A 23 -4.48 -4.39 -3.03
N SER A 24 -4.19 -3.78 -4.17
CA SER A 24 -2.92 -4.03 -4.86
C SER A 24 -1.69 -3.59 -4.04
N GLN A 25 -1.85 -2.54 -3.23
CA GLN A 25 -0.85 -2.11 -2.24
C GLN A 25 -0.84 -2.97 -0.96
N GLY A 26 -1.77 -3.91 -0.78
CA GLY A 26 -1.85 -4.77 0.39
C GLY A 26 -2.44 -4.08 1.64
N PHE A 27 -3.23 -3.01 1.46
CA PHE A 27 -3.98 -2.46 2.59
C PHE A 27 -5.12 -3.39 3.00
N PRO A 28 -5.39 -3.53 4.31
CA PRO A 28 -6.60 -4.21 4.76
C PRO A 28 -7.83 -3.42 4.32
N ASP A 29 -8.92 -4.13 4.01
CA ASP A 29 -10.17 -3.50 3.56
C ASP A 29 -10.79 -2.58 4.61
N SER A 30 -10.48 -2.80 5.89
CA SER A 30 -10.86 -1.93 7.01
C SER A 30 -10.12 -0.59 7.06
N TYR A 31 -9.01 -0.42 6.32
CA TYR A 31 -8.26 0.83 6.29
C TYR A 31 -9.06 1.93 5.59
N LYS A 32 -9.20 3.08 6.27
CA LYS A 32 -9.99 4.23 5.81
C LYS A 32 -9.08 5.30 5.23
N PHE A 33 -9.34 5.67 3.98
CA PHE A 33 -8.72 6.81 3.32
C PHE A 33 -9.67 8.01 3.33
N SER A 34 -9.12 9.22 3.42
CA SER A 34 -9.89 10.46 3.60
C SER A 34 -9.81 11.39 2.38
N GLY A 35 -10.79 12.29 2.23
CA GLY A 35 -10.82 13.29 1.15
C GLY A 35 -11.51 12.82 -0.13
N THR A 36 -11.25 13.51 -1.23
CA THR A 36 -11.82 13.23 -2.55
C THR A 36 -11.27 11.93 -3.15
N VAL A 37 -11.91 11.39 -4.18
CA VAL A 37 -11.43 10.20 -4.91
C VAL A 37 -9.98 10.36 -5.37
N LEU A 38 -9.64 11.54 -5.92
CA LEU A 38 -8.28 11.86 -6.35
C LEU A 38 -7.29 11.86 -5.17
N HIS A 39 -7.67 12.44 -4.02
CA HIS A 39 -6.83 12.44 -2.82
C HIS A 39 -6.59 11.03 -2.29
N LYS A 40 -7.59 10.16 -2.35
CA LYS A 40 -7.46 8.76 -1.93
C LYS A 40 -6.52 7.98 -2.86
N HIS A 41 -6.64 8.13 -4.18
CA HIS A 41 -5.69 7.54 -5.12
C HIS A 41 -4.25 8.02 -4.88
N ARG A 42 -4.06 9.33 -4.59
CA ARG A 42 -2.73 9.87 -4.26
C ARG A 42 -2.16 9.31 -2.95
N GLN A 43 -2.99 9.18 -1.90
CA GLN A 43 -2.59 8.55 -0.64
C GLN A 43 -2.13 7.11 -0.85
N ILE A 44 -2.89 6.33 -1.63
CA ILE A 44 -2.57 4.93 -1.92
C ILE A 44 -1.31 4.82 -2.78
N GLY A 45 -1.21 5.60 -3.86
CA GLY A 45 -0.09 5.53 -4.81
C GLY A 45 1.24 5.99 -4.21
N ASN A 46 1.22 6.89 -3.23
CA ASN A 46 2.42 7.38 -2.55
C ASN A 46 2.79 6.57 -1.30
N ALA A 47 1.93 5.64 -0.86
CA ALA A 47 2.19 4.87 0.36
C ALA A 47 3.23 3.76 0.14
N VAL A 48 3.88 3.36 1.22
CA VAL A 48 4.63 2.11 1.27
C VAL A 48 3.63 0.96 1.46
N PRO A 49 3.71 -0.14 0.67
CA PRO A 49 2.85 -1.31 0.86
C PRO A 49 2.94 -1.85 2.30
N PRO A 50 1.82 -2.02 3.05
CA PRO A 50 1.87 -2.55 4.40
C PRO A 50 2.59 -3.90 4.54
N PRO A 51 2.47 -4.87 3.61
CA PRO A 51 3.22 -6.13 3.70
C PRO A 51 4.74 -5.93 3.65
N LEU A 52 5.22 -4.97 2.83
CA LEU A 52 6.64 -4.63 2.75
C LEU A 52 7.12 -3.98 4.06
N ALA A 53 6.36 -3.01 4.57
CA ALA A 53 6.66 -2.35 5.83
C ALA A 53 6.71 -3.36 7.00
N TYR A 54 5.77 -4.31 7.02
CA TYR A 54 5.74 -5.37 8.03
C TYR A 54 6.98 -6.27 7.97
N ALA A 55 7.38 -6.71 6.78
CA ALA A 55 8.57 -7.55 6.60
C ALA A 55 9.85 -6.84 7.07
N LEU A 56 10.01 -5.56 6.72
CA LEU A 56 11.13 -4.72 7.18
C LEU A 56 11.09 -4.51 8.69
N GLY A 57 9.91 -4.23 9.25
CA GLY A 57 9.71 -4.04 10.69
C GLY A 57 10.12 -5.27 11.52
N ARG A 58 9.84 -6.49 11.03
CA ARG A 58 10.30 -7.71 11.69
C ARG A 58 11.83 -7.80 11.73
N LYS A 59 12.51 -7.50 10.63
CA LYS A 59 13.98 -7.54 10.56
C LYS A 59 14.62 -6.47 11.45
N LEU A 60 14.02 -5.29 11.51
CA LEU A 60 14.45 -4.25 12.43
C LEU A 60 14.30 -4.69 13.90
N LYS A 61 13.16 -5.30 14.25
CA LYS A 61 12.93 -5.85 15.59
C LYS A 61 13.99 -6.88 15.98
N GLU A 62 14.25 -7.86 15.11
CA GLU A 62 15.29 -8.88 15.33
C GLU A 62 16.67 -8.25 15.59
N ALA A 63 17.05 -7.25 14.79
CA ALA A 63 18.33 -6.56 14.94
C ALA A 63 18.44 -5.82 16.29
N ILE A 64 17.36 -5.16 16.72
CA ILE A 64 17.32 -4.46 18.00
C ILE A 64 17.44 -5.47 19.16
N GLU A 65 16.66 -6.56 19.12
CA GLU A 65 16.68 -7.60 20.15
C GLU A 65 18.05 -8.29 20.25
N SER A 66 18.70 -8.58 19.12
CA SER A 66 20.06 -9.14 19.11
C SER A 66 21.09 -8.23 19.79
N LYS A 67 20.95 -6.91 19.64
CA LYS A 67 21.85 -5.92 20.26
C LYS A 67 21.62 -5.80 21.77
N SER A 68 20.38 -5.95 22.22
CA SER A 68 20.04 -5.95 23.64
C SER A 68 20.59 -7.16 24.40
N LEU A 69 20.73 -8.31 23.74
CA LEU A 69 21.29 -9.54 24.33
C LEU A 69 22.84 -9.58 24.32
N SER A 70 23.48 -8.71 23.54
CA SER A 70 24.95 -8.59 23.48
C SER A 70 25.54 -7.57 24.46
N ASN A 71 24.71 -6.92 25.28
CA ASN A 71 25.12 -6.06 26.40
C ASN A 71 24.82 -6.74 27.73
#